data_AF-A0AA48KKN0-F1
#
_entry.id   AF-A0AA48KKN0-F1
#
_cell.length_a   1.000
_cell.length_b   1.000
_cell.length_c   1.000
_cell.angle_alpha   90.00
_cell.angle_beta   90.00
_cell.angle_gamma   90.00
#
_symmetry.space_group_name_H-M   'P 1'
#
loop_
_entity.id
_entity.type
_entity.pdbx_description
1 polymer ?
#
loop_
_entity_poly.entity_id
_entity_poly.type
_entity_poly.pdbx_seq_one_letter_code
_entity_poly.pdbx_strand_id
1 'polypeptide(L)'
;MKHVIALSCLVSLGACATVPDDVSPQIAAVDPSATVEGGTGAALPQGDGRFMGFSVASLGDAADPGLWIETPLVSTEQPGRVISENGLQLFLTLRPSGGARNSGSRMSLQAFQELGIPLTALPTVTVISDA
;
A
#
# COMPACT_ATOMS: atom_id res chain seq x y z
N MET A 1 42.47 -20.09 26.91
CA MET A 1 42.44 -20.73 25.58
C MET A 1 42.89 -19.69 24.57
N LYS A 2 44.06 -19.92 23.93
CA LYS A 2 44.45 -19.63 22.52
C LYS A 2 43.85 -18.37 21.85
N HIS A 3 44.53 -17.44 21.16
CA HIS A 3 45.91 -17.07 20.81
C HIS A 3 45.78 -15.64 20.18
N VAL A 4 46.63 -14.67 20.51
CA VAL A 4 47.72 -14.08 19.67
C VAL A 4 47.27 -13.39 18.37
N ILE A 5 48.01 -12.33 17.98
CA ILE A 5 48.11 -11.64 16.66
C ILE A 5 47.33 -10.31 16.63
N ALA A 6 47.90 -9.12 16.87
CA ALA A 6 49.08 -8.43 16.30
C ALA A 6 49.00 -8.19 14.78
N LEU A 7 48.53 -7.00 14.37
CA LEU A 7 48.95 -6.44 13.08
C LEU A 7 49.00 -4.90 13.15
N SER A 8 50.23 -4.44 13.34
CA SER A 8 50.74 -3.09 13.08
C SER A 8 50.56 -2.70 11.61
N CYS A 9 50.31 -1.41 11.35
CA CYS A 9 51.06 -0.53 10.43
C CYS A 9 50.23 0.75 10.18
N LEU A 10 50.63 1.91 10.71
CA LEU A 10 51.59 2.87 10.12
C LEU A 10 51.08 3.58 8.86
N VAL A 11 50.57 4.79 9.10
CA VAL A 11 50.73 6.07 8.37
C VAL A 11 51.23 5.98 6.92
N SER A 12 50.51 6.66 6.03
CA SER A 12 51.11 7.33 4.88
C SER A 12 50.43 8.67 4.61
N LEU A 13 51.26 9.71 4.70
CA LEU A 13 51.00 11.08 4.33
C LEU A 13 51.39 11.22 2.85
N GLY A 14 50.49 11.72 1.99
CA GLY A 14 50.79 11.94 0.57
C GLY A 14 49.96 13.10 0.02
N ALA A 15 50.60 14.24 -0.19
CA ALA A 15 50.06 15.41 -0.87
C ALA A 15 50.55 15.42 -2.34
N CYS A 16 49.66 15.66 -3.31
CA CYS A 16 49.96 16.41 -4.54
C CYS A 16 48.67 16.75 -5.34
N ALA A 17 48.65 17.97 -5.87
CA ALA A 17 47.98 18.41 -7.11
C ALA A 17 46.45 18.64 -7.20
N THR A 18 46.11 19.94 -7.19
CA THR A 18 45.21 20.69 -8.11
C THR A 18 44.40 19.94 -9.18
N VAL A 19 43.07 20.10 -9.16
CA VAL A 19 42.20 20.27 -10.34
C VAL A 19 40.95 21.10 -9.94
N PRO A 20 40.63 22.23 -10.61
CA PRO A 20 39.33 22.87 -10.51
C PRO A 20 38.40 22.26 -11.57
N ASP A 21 37.44 21.45 -11.16
CA ASP A 21 36.46 20.83 -12.07
C ASP A 21 35.04 21.27 -11.70
N ASP A 22 34.49 22.08 -12.60
CA ASP A 22 33.11 22.06 -13.08
C ASP A 22 32.01 21.71 -12.05
N VAL A 23 31.27 22.73 -11.59
CA VAL A 23 30.04 22.52 -10.81
C VAL A 23 28.95 22.00 -11.75
N SER A 24 28.98 20.69 -12.00
CA SER A 24 27.90 19.94 -12.61
C SER A 24 26.63 19.97 -11.73
N PRO A 25 25.43 19.96 -12.34
CA PRO A 25 24.16 20.00 -11.61
C PRO A 25 23.99 18.74 -10.78
N GLN A 26 24.01 18.90 -9.47
CA GLN A 26 23.81 17.85 -8.49
C GLN A 26 22.35 17.36 -8.51
N ILE A 27 22.13 16.25 -9.22
CA ILE A 27 20.95 15.40 -9.03
C ILE A 27 21.14 14.73 -7.66
N ALA A 28 20.48 15.28 -6.64
CA ALA A 28 20.45 14.65 -5.33
C ALA A 28 19.73 13.29 -5.48
N ALA A 29 20.47 12.21 -5.30
CA ALA A 29 19.91 10.88 -5.13
C ALA A 29 19.07 10.88 -3.86
N VAL A 30 17.75 10.74 -4.01
CA VAL A 30 16.84 10.57 -2.89
C VAL A 30 17.07 9.16 -2.35
N ASP A 31 17.57 9.07 -1.13
CA ASP A 31 17.76 7.81 -0.41
C ASP A 31 16.39 7.14 -0.18
N PRO A 32 16.13 5.94 -0.74
CA PRO A 32 14.88 5.22 -0.52
C PRO A 32 14.96 4.39 0.77
N SER A 33 15.45 4.96 1.88
CA SER A 33 15.25 4.40 3.22
C SER A 33 14.07 5.08 3.91
N ALA A 34 12.94 5.19 3.20
CA ALA A 34 11.66 5.36 3.86
C ALA A 34 11.12 3.96 4.14
N THR A 35 11.53 3.38 5.28
CA THR A 35 10.84 2.23 5.86
C THR A 35 9.41 2.67 6.12
N VAL A 36 8.48 2.27 5.25
CA VAL A 36 7.04 2.36 5.51
C VAL A 36 6.69 1.30 6.56
N GLU A 37 7.01 1.58 7.83
CA GLU A 37 6.36 0.90 8.93
C GLU A 37 4.92 1.41 9.02
N GLY A 38 4.00 0.64 8.45
CA GLY A 38 2.58 0.98 8.49
C GLY A 38 1.65 -0.13 8.04
N GLY A 39 2.13 -1.37 7.90
CA GLY A 39 1.26 -2.53 7.77
C GLY A 39 0.70 -2.90 9.14
N THR A 40 -0.31 -2.19 9.63
CA THR A 40 -1.11 -2.71 10.75
C THR A 40 -1.82 -3.95 10.23
N GLY A 41 -1.25 -5.12 10.53
CA GLY A 41 -1.93 -6.40 10.38
C GLY A 41 -3.15 -6.41 11.29
N ALA A 42 -4.24 -5.81 10.80
CA ALA A 42 -5.53 -5.87 11.46
C ALA A 42 -5.95 -7.34 11.52
N ALA A 43 -6.33 -7.81 12.70
CA ALA A 43 -6.92 -9.13 12.86
C ALA A 43 -8.12 -9.24 11.90
N LEU A 44 -8.17 -10.32 11.12
CA LEU A 44 -9.29 -10.54 10.21
C LEU A 44 -10.58 -10.65 11.03
N PRO A 45 -11.64 -9.91 10.70
CA PRO A 45 -12.90 -10.00 11.42
C PRO A 45 -13.46 -11.43 11.34
N GLN A 46 -13.94 -11.93 12.49
CA GLN A 46 -14.48 -13.27 12.64
C GLN A 46 -16.01 -13.23 12.67
N GLY A 47 -16.66 -13.77 11.63
CA GLY A 47 -18.12 -13.86 11.53
C GLY A 47 -18.59 -13.97 10.07
N ASP A 48 -19.86 -14.35 9.88
CA ASP A 48 -20.45 -14.52 8.53
C ASP A 48 -20.59 -13.18 7.77
N GLY A 49 -20.54 -12.05 8.49
CA GLY A 49 -20.64 -10.70 7.95
C GLY A 49 -22.05 -10.36 7.44
N ARG A 50 -22.34 -9.07 7.27
CA ARG A 50 -23.62 -8.56 6.79
C ARG A 50 -23.51 -8.15 5.31
N PHE A 51 -24.28 -8.79 4.44
CA PHE A 51 -24.33 -8.43 3.02
C PHE A 51 -24.88 -7.01 2.81
N MET A 52 -24.09 -6.15 2.18
CA MET A 52 -24.45 -4.74 1.90
C MET A 52 -25.03 -4.55 0.50
N GLY A 53 -24.58 -5.36 -0.46
CA GLY A 53 -25.02 -5.28 -1.85
C GLY A 53 -23.88 -5.54 -2.84
N PHE A 54 -24.21 -5.35 -4.11
CA PHE A 54 -23.24 -5.34 -5.20
C PHE A 54 -22.88 -3.89 -5.55
N SER A 55 -21.64 -3.66 -5.97
CA SER A 55 -21.22 -2.39 -6.55
C SER A 55 -20.20 -2.62 -7.65
N VAL A 56 -20.27 -1.83 -8.69
CA VAL A 56 -19.17 -1.65 -9.64
C VAL A 56 -18.08 -0.84 -8.92
N ALA A 57 -16.83 -1.32 -8.94
CA ALA A 57 -15.69 -0.64 -8.35
C ALA A 57 -14.77 -0.08 -9.43
N SER A 58 -14.43 1.20 -9.36
CA SER A 58 -13.33 1.79 -10.13
C SER A 58 -12.07 1.90 -9.28
N LEU A 59 -10.93 2.16 -9.91
CA LEU A 59 -9.72 2.51 -9.18
C LEU A 59 -9.92 3.85 -8.44
N GLY A 60 -9.55 3.87 -7.16
CA GLY A 60 -9.51 5.06 -6.33
C GLY A 60 -8.24 5.88 -6.52
N ASP A 61 -7.93 6.75 -5.56
CA ASP A 61 -6.66 7.47 -5.55
C ASP A 61 -5.51 6.48 -5.32
N ALA A 62 -4.57 6.43 -6.26
CA ALA A 62 -3.40 5.56 -6.20
C ALA A 62 -2.38 6.00 -5.14
N ALA A 63 -2.47 7.24 -4.66
CA ALA A 63 -1.61 7.77 -3.61
C ALA A 63 -2.14 7.46 -2.20
N ASP A 64 -3.40 7.04 -2.05
CA ASP A 64 -3.98 6.67 -0.75
C ASP A 64 -3.66 5.19 -0.43
N PRO A 65 -2.71 4.94 0.49
CA PRO A 65 -2.23 3.59 0.74
C PRO A 65 -3.26 2.73 1.48
N GLY A 66 -3.08 1.41 1.36
CA GLY A 66 -3.77 0.42 2.20
C GLY A 66 -4.92 -0.27 1.49
N LEU A 67 -5.69 -1.03 2.26
CA LEU A 67 -6.78 -1.85 1.77
C LEU A 67 -8.11 -1.20 2.13
N TRP A 68 -8.77 -0.62 1.12
CA TRP A 68 -10.04 0.07 1.34
C TRP A 68 -10.95 0.03 0.10
N ILE A 69 -12.25 0.18 0.35
CA ILE A 69 -13.26 0.50 -0.67
C ILE A 69 -14.15 1.63 -0.15
N GLU A 70 -14.27 2.69 -0.94
CA GLU A 70 -15.18 3.80 -0.71
C GLU A 70 -16.50 3.53 -1.43
N THR A 71 -17.61 3.43 -0.69
CA THR A 71 -18.88 2.93 -1.20
C THR A 71 -20.09 3.68 -0.61
N PRO A 72 -21.18 3.89 -1.38
CA PRO A 72 -22.42 4.48 -0.87
C PRO A 72 -23.25 3.49 -0.05
N LEU A 73 -22.80 2.24 0.06
CA LEU A 73 -23.51 1.18 0.78
C LEU A 73 -23.31 1.24 2.29
N VAL A 74 -22.33 2.02 2.77
CA VAL A 74 -22.05 2.24 4.20
C VAL A 74 -22.16 3.73 4.55
N SER A 75 -22.50 4.00 5.81
CA SER A 75 -22.62 5.39 6.32
C SER A 75 -21.46 5.78 7.24
N THR A 76 -20.69 4.81 7.72
CA THR A 76 -19.55 5.01 8.63
C THR A 76 -18.40 4.11 8.21
N GLU A 77 -17.18 4.58 8.46
CA GLU A 77 -15.97 3.76 8.23
C GLU A 77 -15.98 2.54 9.17
N GLN A 78 -15.75 1.36 8.61
CA GLN A 78 -15.85 0.11 9.35
C GLN A 78 -15.08 -1.03 8.66
N PRO A 79 -14.67 -2.10 9.36
CA PRO A 79 -14.10 -3.27 8.72
C PRO A 79 -15.13 -3.98 7.84
N GLY A 80 -14.65 -4.61 6.78
CA GLY A 80 -15.46 -5.43 5.89
C GLY A 80 -14.61 -6.26 4.96
N ARG A 81 -15.29 -6.80 3.95
CA ARG A 81 -14.66 -7.57 2.90
C ARG A 81 -15.40 -7.38 1.59
N VAL A 82 -14.66 -7.64 0.52
CA VAL A 82 -15.21 -7.71 -0.83
C VAL A 82 -15.01 -9.10 -1.39
N ILE A 83 -15.96 -9.54 -2.21
CA ILE A 83 -15.82 -10.72 -3.07
C ILE A 83 -15.85 -10.25 -4.51
N SER A 84 -14.78 -10.50 -5.25
CA SER A 84 -14.67 -10.17 -6.67
C SER A 84 -15.29 -11.25 -7.56
N GLU A 85 -15.43 -10.93 -8.85
CA GLU A 85 -16.06 -11.81 -9.85
C GLU A 85 -15.29 -13.13 -10.07
N ASN A 86 -13.98 -13.13 -9.78
CA ASN A 86 -13.14 -14.33 -9.78
C ASN A 86 -13.30 -15.20 -8.52
N GLY A 87 -14.20 -14.82 -7.59
CA GLY A 87 -14.47 -15.53 -6.35
C GLY A 87 -13.43 -15.28 -5.24
N LEU A 88 -12.42 -14.45 -5.48
CA LEU A 88 -11.47 -14.07 -4.43
C LEU A 88 -12.13 -13.15 -3.40
N GLN A 89 -11.74 -13.32 -2.16
CA GLN A 89 -12.22 -12.54 -1.03
C GLN A 89 -11.06 -11.78 -0.40
N LEU A 90 -11.28 -10.49 -0.13
CA LEU A 90 -10.28 -9.63 0.48
C LEU A 90 -10.90 -8.83 1.61
N PHE A 91 -10.27 -8.88 2.78
CA PHE A 91 -10.62 -8.07 3.93
C PHE A 91 -10.00 -6.69 3.79
N LEU A 92 -10.80 -5.66 4.05
CA LEU A 92 -10.42 -4.27 3.85
C LEU A 92 -11.31 -3.32 4.67
N THR A 93 -10.99 -2.03 4.67
CA THR A 93 -11.81 -1.01 5.31
C THR A 93 -12.90 -0.51 4.34
N LEU A 94 -14.16 -0.58 4.77
CA LEU A 94 -15.28 0.07 4.07
C LEU A 94 -15.33 1.53 4.49
N ARG A 95 -15.23 2.45 3.53
CA ARG A 95 -15.33 3.90 3.74
C ARG A 95 -16.62 4.44 3.10
N PRO A 96 -17.35 5.36 3.74
CA PRO A 96 -18.55 5.94 3.14
C PRO A 96 -18.18 6.90 2.01
N SER A 97 -18.79 6.75 0.83
CA SER A 97 -18.56 7.70 -0.29
C SER A 97 -19.41 8.96 -0.21
N GLY A 98 -20.48 8.96 0.60
CA GLY A 98 -21.48 10.02 0.63
C GLY A 98 -22.31 10.17 -0.65
N GLY A 99 -22.08 9.32 -1.65
CA GLY A 99 -22.81 9.32 -2.93
C GLY A 99 -24.20 8.70 -2.84
N ALA A 100 -24.97 8.80 -3.93
CA ALA A 100 -26.25 8.13 -4.04
C ALA A 100 -26.07 6.61 -4.09
N ARG A 101 -27.08 5.87 -3.60
CA ARG A 101 -27.10 4.41 -3.73
C ARG A 101 -27.13 4.06 -5.22
N ASN A 102 -26.04 3.46 -5.73
CA ASN A 102 -25.73 3.13 -7.14
C ASN A 102 -24.69 4.01 -7.86
N SER A 103 -24.10 5.01 -7.20
CA SER A 103 -23.03 5.84 -7.79
C SER A 103 -21.71 5.09 -8.06
N GLY A 104 -21.67 3.77 -7.82
CA GLY A 104 -20.46 2.97 -7.87
C GLY A 104 -19.64 3.09 -6.59
N SER A 105 -18.50 2.41 -6.58
CA SER A 105 -17.52 2.43 -5.48
C SER A 105 -16.12 2.69 -6.04
N ARG A 106 -15.22 3.19 -5.20
CA ARG A 106 -13.79 3.34 -5.52
C ARG A 106 -12.99 2.41 -4.63
N MET A 107 -12.07 1.65 -5.20
CA MET A 107 -11.26 0.69 -4.45
C MET A 107 -9.78 1.02 -4.58
N SER A 108 -9.02 0.79 -3.51
CA SER A 108 -7.59 1.10 -3.48
C SER A 108 -6.80 0.31 -4.53
N LEU A 109 -5.67 0.90 -4.95
CA LEU A 109 -4.74 0.23 -5.87
C LEU A 109 -4.22 -1.10 -5.31
N GLN A 110 -3.91 -1.14 -4.00
CA GLN A 110 -3.47 -2.38 -3.36
C GLN A 110 -4.56 -3.46 -3.42
N ALA A 111 -5.83 -3.11 -3.20
CA ALA A 111 -6.91 -4.08 -3.28
C ALA A 111 -7.12 -4.66 -4.69
N PHE A 112 -6.95 -3.86 -5.76
CA PHE A 112 -6.93 -4.38 -7.13
C PHE A 112 -5.78 -5.38 -7.36
N GLN A 113 -4.59 -5.09 -6.83
CA GLN A 113 -3.41 -5.96 -6.96
C GLN A 113 -3.59 -7.28 -6.20
N GLU A 114 -4.08 -7.22 -4.96
CA GLU A 114 -4.34 -8.41 -4.14
C GLU A 114 -5.45 -9.31 -4.72
N LEU A 115 -6.46 -8.72 -5.36
CA LEU A 115 -7.53 -9.45 -6.05
C LEU A 115 -7.14 -9.92 -7.46
N GLY A 116 -5.96 -9.53 -7.97
CA GLY A 116 -5.49 -9.86 -9.32
C GLY A 116 -6.37 -9.29 -10.44
N ILE A 117 -6.99 -8.13 -10.21
CA ILE A 117 -7.89 -7.47 -11.16
C ILE A 117 -7.11 -6.46 -12.00
N PRO A 118 -7.28 -6.39 -13.33
CA PRO A 118 -6.64 -5.36 -14.14
C PRO A 118 -7.13 -3.95 -13.75
N LEU A 119 -6.20 -2.99 -13.63
CA LEU A 119 -6.47 -1.63 -13.13
C LEU A 119 -7.42 -0.80 -14.01
N THR A 120 -7.63 -1.22 -15.27
CA THR A 120 -8.56 -0.59 -16.21
C THR A 120 -9.94 -1.22 -16.21
N ALA A 121 -10.13 -2.32 -15.48
CA ALA A 121 -11.45 -2.94 -15.36
C ALA A 121 -12.34 -2.19 -14.37
N LEU A 122 -13.64 -2.42 -14.53
CA LEU A 122 -14.68 -1.97 -13.62
C LEU A 122 -15.38 -3.21 -13.03
N PRO A 123 -14.71 -3.95 -12.14
CA PRO A 123 -15.26 -5.19 -11.59
C PRO A 123 -16.54 -4.95 -10.80
N THR A 124 -17.48 -5.88 -10.89
CA THR A 124 -18.61 -5.94 -9.96
C THR A 124 -18.21 -6.71 -8.71
N VAL A 125 -18.22 -6.06 -7.55
CA VAL A 125 -17.85 -6.68 -6.28
C VAL A 125 -19.06 -6.81 -5.37
N THR A 126 -19.07 -7.89 -4.58
CA THR A 126 -19.99 -8.06 -3.47
C THR A 126 -19.38 -7.41 -2.24
N VAL A 127 -20.10 -6.49 -1.60
CA VAL A 127 -19.65 -5.81 -0.38
C VAL A 127 -20.31 -6.44 0.84
N ILE A 128 -19.50 -6.81 1.82
CA ILE A 128 -19.93 -7.40 3.09
C ILE A 128 -19.31 -6.60 4.23
N SER A 129 -20.14 -6.18 5.18
CA SER A 129 -19.75 -5.48 6.40
C SER A 129 -19.42 -6.48 7.50
N ASP A 130 -18.32 -6.26 8.20
CA ASP A 130 -17.81 -7.11 9.30
C ASP A 130 -17.89 -6.42 10.66
N ALA A 131 -18.59 -5.29 10.71
CA ALA A 131 -18.76 -4.47 11.90
C ALA A 131 -19.82 -5.01 12.86
#